data_AF-A0A357KRG9-F1
#
_entry.id   AF-A0A357KRG9-F1
#
_cell.length_a   1.000
_cell.length_b   1.000
_cell.length_c   1.000
_cell.angle_alpha   90.00
_cell.angle_beta   90.00
_cell.angle_gamma   90.00
#
_symmetry.space_group_name_H-M   'P 1'
#
loop_
_entity.id
_entity.type
_entity.pdbx_description
1 polymer ?
#
loop_
_entity_poly.entity_id
_entity_poly.type
_entity_poly.pdbx_seq_one_letter_code
_entity_poly.pdbx_strand_id
1 'polypeptide(L)'
;SNVPGNYELEFSVNDGELTTTEIISVWVTPDAEIKILPLGDSITEGLSVLDDMTGNIVSLQSYRYRLWQKLLDAGSNFDFVGNNNTTLFGDNPPPEFPDYLDQTFDPDHEGHSGITADGLLSVLPALQIQYDADLVLLHIGSNDMLRGVINELPTESVGSTIVEIGEIIDTLRSENPVVTILLATPIPSIHDTKLPELQAKIRTLATATSTAQSKV
;
A
#
# COMPACT_ATOMS: atom_id res chain seq x y z
N SER A 1 -29.78 6.92 1.94
CA SER A 1 -28.99 6.70 0.71
C SER A 1 -27.87 7.71 0.70
N ASN A 2 -26.61 7.29 0.58
CA ASN A 2 -25.45 8.20 0.53
C ASN A 2 -25.28 8.79 -0.88
N VAL A 3 -26.35 9.34 -1.45
CA VAL A 3 -26.27 9.96 -2.77
C VAL A 3 -25.67 11.35 -2.57
N PRO A 4 -24.55 11.69 -3.22
CA PRO A 4 -24.00 13.03 -3.15
C PRO A 4 -25.02 14.05 -3.65
N GLY A 5 -25.13 15.19 -2.99
CA GLY A 5 -26.05 16.23 -3.44
C GLY A 5 -26.47 17.23 -2.37
N ASN A 6 -27.36 18.12 -2.78
CA ASN A 6 -28.04 19.06 -1.91
C ASN A 6 -29.22 18.38 -1.23
N TYR A 7 -29.25 18.50 0.10
CA TYR A 7 -30.38 18.09 0.91
C TYR A 7 -30.91 19.31 1.63
N GLU A 8 -32.22 19.53 1.52
CA GLU A 8 -32.92 20.51 2.35
C GLU A 8 -33.46 19.78 3.58
N LEU A 9 -33.02 20.24 4.76
CA LEU A 9 -33.55 19.80 6.04
C LEU A 9 -34.52 20.87 6.54
N GLU A 10 -35.79 20.50 6.69
CA GLU A 10 -36.83 21.34 7.27
C GLU A 10 -36.92 21.09 8.77
N PHE A 11 -36.69 22.13 9.57
CA PHE A 11 -36.88 22.09 11.03
C PHE A 11 -38.11 22.92 11.38
N SER A 12 -39.16 22.27 11.88
CA SER A 12 -40.36 22.95 12.36
C SER A 12 -40.48 22.84 13.88
N VAL A 13 -40.67 23.97 14.55
CA VAL A 13 -41.00 24.04 15.98
C VAL A 13 -42.39 24.63 16.12
N ASN A 14 -43.25 23.95 16.89
CA ASN A 14 -44.61 24.38 17.19
C ASN A 14 -44.82 24.45 18.71
N ASP A 15 -45.25 25.61 19.22
CA ASP A 15 -45.49 25.85 20.65
C ASP A 15 -46.97 25.82 21.05
N GLY A 16 -47.85 25.45 20.13
CA GLY A 16 -49.31 25.38 20.31
C GLY A 16 -50.07 26.58 19.75
N GLU A 17 -49.40 27.70 19.44
CA GLU A 17 -50.02 28.87 18.79
C GLU A 17 -49.32 29.28 17.49
N LEU A 18 -48.00 29.09 17.40
CA LEU A 18 -47.21 29.43 16.21
C LEU A 18 -46.37 28.24 15.76
N THR A 19 -46.14 28.15 14.45
CA THR A 19 -45.14 27.24 13.86
C THR A 19 -44.07 28.08 13.19
N THR A 20 -42.81 27.85 13.56
CA THR A 20 -41.64 28.40 12.88
C THR A 20 -40.94 27.29 12.13
N THR A 21 -40.67 27.51 10.85
CA THR A 21 -39.90 26.60 10.00
C THR A 21 -38.60 27.26 9.58
N GLU A 22 -37.49 26.53 9.65
CA GLU A 22 -36.21 26.89 9.06
C GLU A 22 -35.75 25.80 8.09
N ILE A 23 -35.27 26.20 6.91
CA ILE A 23 -34.73 25.29 5.90
C ILE A 23 -33.21 25.45 5.89
N ILE A 24 -32.50 24.36 6.16
CA ILE A 24 -31.03 24.30 6.09
C ILE A 24 -30.64 23.47 4.88
N SER A 25 -29.89 24.06 3.96
CA SER A 25 -29.26 23.32 2.87
C SER A 25 -27.96 22.66 3.35
N VAL A 26 -27.88 21.35 3.25
CA VAL A 26 -26.68 20.56 3.55
C VAL A 26 -26.15 19.95 2.26
N TRP A 27 -24.85 20.14 2.01
CA TRP A 27 -24.16 19.45 0.94
C TRP A 27 -23.57 18.15 1.47
N VAL A 28 -23.98 17.03 0.89
CA VAL A 28 -23.37 15.72 1.15
C VAL A 28 -22.42 15.42 -0.01
N THR A 29 -21.12 15.32 0.26
CA THR A 29 -20.13 14.88 -0.71
C THR A 29 -20.06 13.35 -0.73
N PRO A 30 -19.65 12.72 -1.85
CA PRO A 30 -19.26 11.33 -1.81
C PRO A 30 -18.07 11.17 -0.87
N ASP A 31 -17.94 9.98 -0.27
CA ASP A 31 -16.66 9.59 0.30
C ASP A 31 -15.66 9.54 -0.86
N ALA A 32 -14.63 10.39 -0.84
CA ALA A 32 -13.65 10.42 -1.92
C ALA A 32 -12.99 9.04 -2.02
N GLU A 33 -12.90 8.50 -3.23
CA GLU A 33 -12.21 7.23 -3.46
C GLU A 33 -10.74 7.41 -3.08
N ILE A 34 -10.25 6.59 -2.15
CA ILE A 34 -8.87 6.62 -1.68
C ILE A 34 -8.03 5.77 -2.63
N LYS A 35 -7.08 6.39 -3.34
CA LYS A 35 -6.16 5.66 -4.19
C LYS A 35 -4.99 5.13 -3.38
N ILE A 36 -4.85 3.81 -3.34
CA ILE A 36 -3.85 3.11 -2.56
C ILE A 36 -2.86 2.46 -3.51
N LEU A 37 -1.58 2.82 -3.41
CA LEU A 37 -0.50 2.25 -4.21
C LEU A 37 0.29 1.22 -3.39
N PRO A 38 0.11 -0.10 -3.63
CA PRO A 38 1.00 -1.12 -3.09
C PRO A 38 2.34 -1.08 -3.83
N LEU A 39 3.43 -0.70 -3.14
CA LEU A 39 4.75 -0.48 -3.74
C LEU A 39 5.78 -1.37 -3.05
N GLY A 40 6.55 -2.14 -3.80
CA GLY A 40 7.62 -2.94 -3.18
C GLY A 40 8.17 -4.08 -4.01
N ASP A 41 8.67 -5.08 -3.31
CA ASP A 41 9.30 -6.27 -3.88
C ASP A 41 8.31 -7.44 -4.12
N SER A 42 8.82 -8.67 -4.15
CA SER A 42 8.05 -9.91 -4.34
C SER A 42 6.99 -10.13 -3.26
N ILE A 43 7.15 -9.56 -2.07
CA ILE A 43 6.15 -9.63 -0.99
C ILE A 43 4.91 -8.80 -1.37
N THR A 44 5.10 -7.68 -2.07
CA THR A 44 4.02 -6.85 -2.62
C THR A 44 3.44 -7.50 -3.87
N GLU A 45 4.29 -7.90 -4.84
CA GLU A 45 3.84 -8.54 -6.07
C GLU A 45 3.02 -9.80 -5.79
N GLY A 46 3.45 -10.62 -4.83
CA GLY A 46 2.92 -11.97 -4.60
C GLY A 46 3.77 -12.99 -5.35
N LEU A 47 4.16 -14.05 -4.66
CA LEU A 47 5.03 -15.09 -5.21
C LEU A 47 4.56 -16.50 -4.87
N SER A 48 5.01 -17.46 -5.66
CA SER A 48 4.99 -18.87 -5.30
C SER A 48 6.23 -19.26 -4.47
N VAL A 49 6.02 -19.89 -3.33
CA VAL A 49 7.10 -20.39 -2.44
C VAL A 49 7.04 -21.89 -2.30
N LEU A 50 8.19 -22.51 -2.05
CA LEU A 50 8.25 -23.90 -1.60
C LEU A 50 7.80 -23.98 -0.14
N ASP A 51 6.75 -24.73 0.12
CA ASP A 51 6.34 -25.12 1.46
C ASP A 51 7.35 -26.15 2.00
N ASP A 52 8.03 -25.79 3.08
CA ASP A 52 9.09 -26.60 3.70
C ASP A 52 8.56 -27.88 4.38
N MET A 53 7.28 -27.88 4.79
CA MET A 53 6.63 -29.02 5.41
C MET A 53 6.07 -29.98 4.38
N THR A 54 5.51 -29.49 3.28
CA THR A 54 4.86 -30.33 2.27
C THR A 54 5.72 -30.61 1.05
N GLY A 55 6.78 -29.81 0.83
CA GLY A 55 7.63 -29.87 -0.36
C GLY A 55 6.92 -29.41 -1.65
N ASN A 56 5.71 -28.86 -1.54
CA ASN A 56 4.93 -28.38 -2.68
C ASN A 56 5.14 -26.88 -2.89
N ILE A 57 5.02 -26.44 -4.13
CA ILE A 57 4.95 -25.01 -4.41
C ILE A 57 3.55 -24.49 -4.06
N VAL A 58 3.49 -23.41 -3.29
CA VAL A 58 2.26 -22.73 -2.88
C VAL A 58 2.31 -21.29 -3.37
N SER A 59 1.31 -20.89 -4.16
CA SER A 59 1.14 -19.52 -4.62
C SER A 59 0.49 -18.67 -3.53
N LEU A 60 1.14 -17.59 -3.11
CA LEU A 60 0.64 -16.69 -2.07
C LEU A 60 -0.12 -15.52 -2.70
N GLN A 61 -1.28 -15.18 -2.15
CA GLN A 61 -2.18 -14.11 -2.62
C GLN A 61 -1.66 -12.67 -2.35
N SER A 62 -0.40 -12.51 -1.93
CA SER A 62 0.12 -11.26 -1.33
C SER A 62 -0.69 -10.82 -0.08
N TYR A 63 -0.21 -9.82 0.66
CA TYR A 63 -1.01 -9.18 1.70
C TYR A 63 -2.20 -8.40 1.12
N ARG A 64 -2.11 -8.00 -0.16
CA ARG A 64 -3.08 -7.14 -0.86
C ARG A 64 -4.48 -7.73 -0.85
N TYR A 65 -4.63 -9.03 -1.10
CA TYR A 65 -5.95 -9.68 -1.08
C TYR A 65 -6.61 -9.61 0.31
N ARG A 66 -5.84 -9.84 1.38
CA ARG A 66 -6.37 -9.74 2.75
C ARG A 66 -6.65 -8.30 3.16
N LEU A 67 -5.86 -7.34 2.67
CA LEU A 67 -6.12 -5.92 2.88
C LEU A 67 -7.41 -5.48 2.16
N TRP A 68 -7.59 -5.86 0.90
CA TRP A 68 -8.81 -5.60 0.12
C TRP A 68 -10.06 -6.09 0.85
N GLN A 69 -10.07 -7.33 1.34
CA GLN A 69 -11.19 -7.86 2.14
C GLN A 69 -11.48 -6.99 3.37
N LYS A 70 -10.44 -6.54 4.08
CA LYS A 70 -10.59 -5.69 5.28
C LYS A 70 -11.12 -4.29 4.95
N LEU A 71 -10.72 -3.73 3.81
CA LEU A 71 -11.22 -2.44 3.35
C LEU A 71 -12.70 -2.54 2.94
N LEU A 72 -13.08 -3.64 2.27
CA LEU A 72 -14.48 -3.93 1.96
C LEU A 72 -15.32 -4.14 3.22
N ASP A 73 -14.83 -4.90 4.19
CA ASP A 73 -15.50 -5.10 5.49
C ASP A 73 -15.70 -3.76 6.23
N ALA A 74 -14.77 -2.81 6.06
CA ALA A 74 -14.86 -1.47 6.63
C ALA A 74 -15.80 -0.54 5.84
N GLY A 75 -16.31 -0.96 4.68
CA GLY A 75 -17.12 -0.14 3.79
C GLY A 75 -16.36 1.02 3.15
N SER A 76 -15.03 0.91 3.03
CA SER A 76 -14.17 1.94 2.43
C SER A 76 -14.42 2.07 0.93
N ASN A 77 -14.38 3.30 0.41
CA ASN A 77 -14.32 3.59 -1.02
C ASN A 77 -12.85 3.75 -1.43
N PHE A 78 -12.30 2.80 -2.18
CA PHE A 78 -10.87 2.77 -2.51
C PHE A 78 -10.61 2.12 -3.87
N ASP A 79 -9.43 2.41 -4.41
CA ASP A 79 -8.90 1.88 -5.66
C ASP A 79 -7.43 1.47 -5.41
N PHE A 80 -7.06 0.22 -5.68
CA PHE A 80 -5.64 -0.11 -5.79
C PHE A 80 -5.12 0.36 -7.13
N VAL A 81 -3.97 1.01 -7.12
CA VAL A 81 -3.38 1.60 -8.33
C VAL A 81 -1.99 1.05 -8.58
N GLY A 82 -1.62 0.92 -9.85
CA GLY A 82 -0.31 0.45 -10.29
C GLY A 82 -0.33 -0.08 -11.72
N ASN A 83 0.84 -0.21 -12.35
CA ASN A 83 0.94 -0.71 -13.72
C ASN A 83 0.90 -2.24 -13.78
N ASN A 84 1.20 -2.92 -12.67
CA ASN A 84 1.18 -4.37 -12.59
C ASN A 84 -0.16 -4.83 -12.03
N ASN A 85 -0.73 -5.88 -12.62
CA ASN A 85 -1.94 -6.55 -12.16
C ASN A 85 -1.76 -8.08 -12.09
N THR A 86 -0.50 -8.50 -12.08
CA THR A 86 -0.10 -9.90 -12.07
C THR A 86 0.93 -10.13 -10.99
N THR A 87 0.94 -11.36 -10.54
CA THR A 87 1.72 -11.88 -9.43
C THR A 87 2.67 -12.95 -10.00
N LEU A 88 3.87 -13.13 -9.41
CA LEU A 88 4.92 -13.96 -9.99
C LEU A 88 4.78 -15.45 -9.60
N PHE A 89 4.31 -16.29 -10.53
CA PHE A 89 4.07 -17.72 -10.25
C PHE A 89 4.86 -18.72 -11.10
N GLY A 90 5.61 -18.25 -12.10
CA GLY A 90 6.32 -19.14 -13.03
C GLY A 90 5.37 -20.16 -13.66
N ASP A 91 5.72 -21.45 -13.61
CA ASP A 91 4.94 -22.56 -14.17
C ASP A 91 3.79 -23.06 -13.26
N ASN A 92 3.57 -22.43 -12.10
CA ASN A 92 2.53 -22.83 -11.15
C ASN A 92 1.19 -22.14 -11.44
N PRO A 93 0.06 -22.76 -11.06
CA PRO A 93 -1.22 -22.08 -11.14
C PRO A 93 -1.20 -20.82 -10.27
N PRO A 94 -1.78 -19.71 -10.76
CA PRO A 94 -2.00 -18.55 -9.92
C PRO A 94 -2.87 -18.93 -8.72
N PRO A 95 -2.69 -18.27 -7.56
CA PRO A 95 -3.57 -18.41 -6.44
C PRO A 95 -4.94 -17.90 -6.88
N GLU A 96 -5.96 -18.54 -6.36
CA GLU A 96 -7.33 -18.12 -6.61
C GLU A 96 -7.57 -16.82 -5.84
N PHE A 97 -8.31 -15.88 -6.43
CA PHE A 97 -8.81 -14.70 -5.74
C PHE A 97 -10.34 -14.73 -5.82
N PRO A 98 -11.02 -15.55 -4.97
CA PRO A 98 -12.48 -15.63 -4.99
C PRO A 98 -13.13 -14.27 -4.76
N ASP A 99 -14.30 -14.07 -5.35
CA ASP A 99 -15.11 -12.88 -5.07
C ASP A 99 -15.43 -12.81 -3.56
N TYR A 100 -15.51 -11.59 -3.04
CA TYR A 100 -15.82 -11.31 -1.64
C TYR A 100 -16.83 -10.17 -1.59
N LEU A 101 -17.92 -10.36 -0.84
CA LEU A 101 -19.04 -9.41 -0.77
C LEU A 101 -19.55 -8.97 -2.16
N ASP A 102 -19.67 -9.94 -3.08
CA ASP A 102 -20.08 -9.75 -4.47
C ASP A 102 -19.18 -8.81 -5.29
N GLN A 103 -17.92 -8.64 -4.87
CA GLN A 103 -16.89 -7.87 -5.58
C GLN A 103 -15.72 -8.76 -5.97
N THR A 104 -15.14 -8.48 -7.13
CA THR A 104 -13.93 -9.12 -7.62
C THR A 104 -12.71 -8.39 -7.08
N PHE A 105 -11.65 -9.14 -6.76
CA PHE A 105 -10.41 -8.57 -6.26
C PHE A 105 -9.80 -7.58 -7.26
N ASP A 106 -9.44 -6.41 -6.75
CA ASP A 106 -8.63 -5.43 -7.47
C ASP A 106 -7.15 -5.85 -7.40
N PRO A 107 -6.55 -6.27 -8.52
CA PRO A 107 -5.23 -6.85 -8.53
C PRO A 107 -4.11 -5.83 -8.70
N ASP A 108 -4.38 -4.53 -8.83
CA ASP A 108 -3.38 -3.54 -9.25
C ASP A 108 -2.31 -3.26 -8.17
N HIS A 109 -1.06 -3.04 -8.59
CA HIS A 109 0.10 -2.77 -7.74
C HIS A 109 1.35 -2.30 -8.51
N GLU A 110 2.36 -1.87 -7.75
CA GLU A 110 3.76 -1.64 -8.19
C GLU A 110 4.71 -2.53 -7.38
N GLY A 111 4.44 -3.83 -7.41
CA GLY A 111 5.28 -4.86 -6.83
C GLY A 111 6.21 -5.44 -7.89
N HIS A 112 7.51 -5.52 -7.59
CA HIS A 112 8.55 -5.94 -8.53
C HIS A 112 9.49 -6.96 -7.86
N SER A 113 9.34 -8.25 -8.18
CA SER A 113 10.11 -9.32 -7.56
C SER A 113 11.61 -9.15 -7.72
N GLY A 114 12.33 -9.31 -6.60
CA GLY A 114 13.79 -9.21 -6.55
C GLY A 114 14.34 -7.78 -6.56
N ILE A 115 13.49 -6.75 -6.69
CA ILE A 115 13.94 -5.36 -6.68
C ILE A 115 14.50 -4.96 -5.31
N THR A 116 15.61 -4.22 -5.33
CA THR A 116 16.26 -3.59 -4.17
C THR A 116 15.79 -2.13 -4.03
N ALA A 117 16.14 -1.44 -2.94
CA ALA A 117 15.72 -0.06 -2.75
C ALA A 117 16.29 0.88 -3.83
N ASP A 118 17.59 0.79 -4.15
CA ASP A 118 18.22 1.49 -5.28
C ASP A 118 17.55 1.15 -6.64
N GLY A 119 17.23 -0.13 -6.85
CA GLY A 119 16.54 -0.60 -8.04
C GLY A 119 15.16 0.04 -8.19
N LEU A 120 14.39 0.08 -7.11
CA LEU A 120 13.08 0.71 -7.08
C LEU A 120 13.20 2.21 -7.35
N LEU A 121 14.13 2.89 -6.69
CA LEU A 121 14.40 4.32 -6.90
C LEU A 121 14.71 4.64 -8.36
N SER A 122 15.45 3.76 -9.05
CA SER A 122 15.80 3.94 -10.46
C SER A 122 14.60 3.83 -11.42
N VAL A 123 13.56 3.07 -11.05
CA VAL A 123 12.38 2.88 -11.90
C VAL A 123 11.22 3.81 -11.54
N LEU A 124 11.17 4.37 -10.32
CA LEU A 124 10.09 5.29 -9.89
C LEU A 124 9.75 6.39 -10.90
N PRO A 125 10.73 7.09 -11.54
CA PRO A 125 10.40 8.10 -12.54
C PRO A 125 9.70 7.53 -13.79
N ALA A 126 10.01 6.29 -14.15
CA ALA A 126 9.44 5.60 -15.31
C ALA A 126 8.07 4.98 -15.02
N LEU A 127 7.76 4.67 -13.75
CA LEU A 127 6.44 4.20 -13.33
C LEU A 127 5.35 5.24 -13.59
N GLN A 128 5.72 6.51 -13.82
CA GLN A 128 4.80 7.64 -13.97
C GLN A 128 3.74 7.55 -12.88
N ILE A 129 4.13 7.80 -11.62
CA ILE A 129 3.24 7.77 -10.44
C ILE A 129 2.23 8.93 -10.48
N GLN A 130 1.59 9.15 -11.63
CA GLN A 130 0.42 9.96 -11.87
C GLN A 130 -0.85 9.25 -11.39
N TYR A 131 -0.71 8.22 -10.56
CA TYR A 131 -1.85 7.60 -9.92
C TYR A 131 -2.57 8.57 -8.98
N ASP A 132 -1.96 9.71 -8.61
CA ASP A 132 -2.46 10.59 -7.55
C ASP A 132 -2.71 9.80 -6.27
N ALA A 133 -1.78 8.87 -5.94
CA ALA A 133 -1.96 8.00 -4.79
C ALA A 133 -2.06 8.81 -3.50
N ASP A 134 -3.15 8.61 -2.76
CA ASP A 134 -3.37 9.20 -1.44
C ASP A 134 -2.59 8.45 -0.36
N LEU A 135 -2.46 7.14 -0.55
CA LEU A 135 -1.80 6.21 0.36
C LEU A 135 -0.81 5.32 -0.41
N VAL A 136 0.43 5.23 0.07
CA VAL A 136 1.44 4.30 -0.46
C VAL A 136 1.75 3.26 0.61
N LEU A 137 1.68 1.98 0.25
CA LEU A 137 2.11 0.87 1.09
C LEU A 137 3.52 0.46 0.65
N LEU A 138 4.56 0.95 1.32
CA LEU A 138 5.94 0.73 0.90
C LEU A 138 6.56 -0.44 1.69
N HIS A 139 6.87 -1.53 0.99
CA HIS A 139 7.59 -2.68 1.54
C HIS A 139 8.81 -3.03 0.70
N ILE A 140 10.01 -2.63 1.15
CA ILE A 140 11.27 -2.79 0.42
C ILE A 140 12.45 -3.02 1.38
N GLY A 141 13.59 -3.48 0.87
CA GLY A 141 14.82 -3.68 1.66
C GLY A 141 15.16 -5.13 1.98
N SER A 142 14.24 -6.07 1.72
CA SER A 142 14.50 -7.50 1.95
C SER A 142 15.60 -8.00 1.02
N ASN A 143 15.52 -7.65 -0.26
CA ASN A 143 16.47 -8.10 -1.28
C ASN A 143 17.86 -7.49 -1.08
N ASP A 144 17.94 -6.26 -0.58
CA ASP A 144 19.18 -5.55 -0.27
C ASP A 144 20.06 -6.34 0.69
N MET A 145 19.43 -6.93 1.71
CA MET A 145 20.10 -7.73 2.73
C MET A 145 20.32 -9.18 2.27
N LEU A 146 19.31 -9.77 1.62
CA LEU A 146 19.29 -11.21 1.33
C LEU A 146 20.01 -11.60 0.03
N ARG A 147 20.19 -10.71 -0.97
CA ARG A 147 20.74 -11.08 -2.30
C ARG A 147 22.08 -11.77 -2.26
N GLY A 148 22.98 -11.35 -1.36
CA GLY A 148 24.29 -11.98 -1.22
C GLY A 148 24.29 -13.28 -0.43
N VAL A 149 23.25 -13.53 0.36
CA VAL A 149 23.03 -14.82 1.03
C VAL A 149 22.49 -15.85 0.03
N ILE A 150 21.58 -15.43 -0.86
CA ILE A 150 20.87 -16.34 -1.76
C ILE A 150 21.58 -16.57 -3.10
N ASN A 151 22.27 -15.56 -3.65
CA ASN A 151 22.80 -15.58 -5.02
C ASN A 151 24.30 -15.23 -5.11
N GLU A 152 25.02 -15.10 -3.98
CA GLU A 152 26.42 -14.64 -3.92
C GLU A 152 26.65 -13.27 -4.60
N LEU A 153 25.60 -12.48 -4.78
CA LEU A 153 25.67 -11.14 -5.34
C LEU A 153 26.17 -10.15 -4.26
N PRO A 154 26.75 -9.00 -4.64
CA PRO A 154 27.06 -7.95 -3.67
C PRO A 154 25.81 -7.61 -2.85
N THR A 155 25.91 -7.69 -1.51
CA THR A 155 24.86 -7.18 -0.61
C THR A 155 25.00 -5.68 -0.48
N GLU A 156 23.88 -4.99 -0.42
CA GLU A 156 23.88 -3.58 -0.02
C GLU A 156 24.20 -3.43 1.48
N SER A 157 24.59 -2.21 1.84
CA SER A 157 24.79 -1.84 3.23
C SER A 157 23.47 -1.38 3.83
N VAL A 158 23.26 -1.64 5.12
CA VAL A 158 22.10 -1.09 5.83
C VAL A 158 22.04 0.45 5.70
N GLY A 159 23.19 1.12 5.62
CA GLY A 159 23.27 2.57 5.48
C GLY A 159 22.77 3.06 4.12
N SER A 160 23.21 2.44 3.01
CA SER A 160 22.78 2.79 1.65
C SER A 160 21.28 2.55 1.46
N THR A 161 20.79 1.37 1.86
CA THR A 161 19.35 1.04 1.78
C THR A 161 18.47 2.05 2.54
N ILE A 162 18.90 2.55 3.70
CA ILE A 162 18.14 3.57 4.44
C ILE A 162 18.13 4.93 3.73
N VAL A 163 19.24 5.31 3.10
CA VAL A 163 19.31 6.54 2.28
C VAL A 163 18.35 6.41 1.09
N GLU A 164 18.39 5.29 0.37
CA GLU A 164 17.55 5.02 -0.79
C GLU A 164 16.06 4.99 -0.43
N ILE A 165 15.67 4.40 0.70
CA ILE A 165 14.28 4.45 1.20
C ILE A 165 13.86 5.90 1.49
N GLY A 166 14.77 6.72 2.02
CA GLY A 166 14.54 8.16 2.21
C GLY A 166 14.29 8.88 0.89
N GLU A 167 15.11 8.60 -0.13
CA GLU A 167 14.98 9.18 -1.47
C GLU A 167 13.70 8.72 -2.19
N ILE A 168 13.26 7.48 -1.96
CA ILE A 168 11.95 6.99 -2.41
C ILE A 168 10.83 7.82 -1.79
N ILE A 169 10.86 8.05 -0.47
CA ILE A 169 9.86 8.88 0.23
C ILE A 169 9.84 10.30 -0.34
N ASP A 170 11.01 10.89 -0.57
CA ASP A 170 11.11 12.24 -1.13
C ASP A 170 10.58 12.30 -2.57
N THR A 171 10.82 11.27 -3.37
CA THR A 171 10.27 11.14 -4.74
C THR A 171 8.74 11.02 -4.73
N LEU A 172 8.17 10.21 -3.83
CA LEU A 172 6.72 10.11 -3.69
C LEU A 172 6.08 11.46 -3.30
N ARG A 173 6.77 12.23 -2.45
CA ARG A 173 6.33 13.57 -2.02
C ARG A 173 6.49 14.64 -3.08
N SER A 174 7.45 14.51 -4.00
CA SER A 174 7.57 15.46 -5.11
C SER A 174 6.40 15.34 -6.08
N GLU A 175 5.82 14.14 -6.22
CA GLU A 175 4.61 13.91 -7.02
C GLU A 175 3.34 14.30 -6.26
N ASN A 176 3.19 13.85 -5.01
CA ASN A 176 2.07 14.22 -4.14
C ASN A 176 2.57 14.71 -2.77
N PRO A 177 2.65 16.04 -2.54
CA PRO A 177 3.16 16.61 -1.29
C PRO A 177 2.37 16.24 -0.02
N VAL A 178 1.15 15.71 -0.15
CA VAL A 178 0.28 15.32 0.96
C VAL A 178 0.10 13.80 1.10
N VAL A 179 0.83 13.00 0.32
CA VAL A 179 0.75 11.53 0.34
C VAL A 179 0.99 10.97 1.74
N THR A 180 0.20 9.98 2.15
CA THR A 180 0.48 9.16 3.34
C THR A 180 1.24 7.92 2.93
N ILE A 181 2.30 7.57 3.64
CA ILE A 181 3.15 6.42 3.33
C ILE A 181 3.15 5.49 4.54
N LEU A 182 2.66 4.27 4.38
CA LEU A 182 2.81 3.22 5.38
C LEU A 182 4.09 2.45 5.07
N LEU A 183 5.16 2.79 5.77
CA LEU A 183 6.47 2.15 5.60
C LEU A 183 6.56 0.87 6.43
N ALA A 184 6.54 -0.28 5.75
CA ALA A 184 6.67 -1.58 6.37
C ALA A 184 8.12 -1.90 6.74
N THR A 185 8.31 -2.66 7.81
CA THR A 185 9.59 -3.26 8.13
C THR A 185 9.70 -4.64 7.46
N PRO A 186 10.81 -4.95 6.75
CA PRO A 186 11.01 -6.24 6.12
C PRO A 186 10.74 -7.43 7.05
N ILE A 187 10.14 -8.49 6.49
CA ILE A 187 9.83 -9.72 7.23
C ILE A 187 11.12 -10.30 7.83
N PRO A 188 11.13 -10.67 9.13
CA PRO A 188 12.30 -11.30 9.75
C PRO A 188 12.73 -12.57 9.00
N SER A 189 14.04 -12.76 8.86
CA SER A 189 14.63 -13.99 8.34
C SER A 189 15.77 -14.44 9.23
N ILE A 190 15.88 -15.75 9.45
CA ILE A 190 17.00 -16.35 10.20
C ILE A 190 18.28 -16.43 9.36
N HIS A 191 18.19 -16.16 8.06
CA HIS A 191 19.29 -16.31 7.12
C HIS A 191 20.13 -15.04 6.94
N ASP A 192 19.73 -13.92 7.53
CA ASP A 192 20.48 -12.66 7.46
C ASP A 192 20.55 -11.95 8.83
N THR A 193 21.75 -11.49 9.17
CA THR A 193 22.02 -10.83 10.45
C THR A 193 21.81 -9.32 10.42
N LYS A 194 21.66 -8.71 9.24
CA LYS A 194 21.51 -7.27 9.03
C LYS A 194 20.05 -6.82 9.07
N LEU A 195 19.10 -7.68 8.74
CA LEU A 195 17.66 -7.39 8.75
C LEU A 195 17.18 -6.78 10.07
N PRO A 196 17.54 -7.28 11.27
CA PRO A 196 17.14 -6.63 12.52
C PRO A 196 17.62 -5.18 12.64
N GLU A 197 18.84 -4.89 12.15
CA GLU A 197 19.38 -3.53 12.13
C GLU A 197 18.61 -2.64 11.14
N LEU A 198 18.35 -3.14 9.92
CA LEU A 198 17.57 -2.44 8.91
C LEU A 198 16.16 -2.10 9.43
N GLN A 199 15.46 -3.07 10.03
CA GLN A 199 14.13 -2.85 10.62
C GLN A 199 14.16 -1.76 11.71
N ALA A 200 15.19 -1.73 12.56
CA ALA A 200 15.34 -0.71 13.58
C ALA A 200 15.56 0.68 12.97
N LYS A 201 16.38 0.80 11.93
CA LYS A 201 16.63 2.07 11.24
C LYS A 201 15.44 2.54 10.41
N ILE A 202 14.65 1.63 9.81
CA ILE A 202 13.40 1.97 9.11
C ILE A 202 12.42 2.65 10.08
N ARG A 203 12.26 2.12 11.31
CA ARG A 203 11.41 2.76 12.33
C ARG A 203 11.89 4.16 12.70
N THR A 204 13.21 4.34 12.82
CA THR A 204 13.81 5.65 13.07
C THR A 204 13.59 6.60 11.89
N LEU A 205 13.78 6.12 10.66
CA LEU A 205 13.57 6.89 9.43
C LEU A 205 12.11 7.35 9.33
N ALA A 206 11.14 6.44 9.48
CA ALA A 206 9.71 6.76 9.46
C ALA A 206 9.37 7.89 10.44
N THR A 207 9.85 7.77 11.69
CA THR A 207 9.64 8.81 12.71
C THR A 207 10.27 10.14 12.32
N ALA A 208 11.48 10.12 11.75
CA ALA A 208 12.22 11.32 11.35
C ALA A 208 11.63 12.01 10.11
N THR A 209 11.04 11.25 9.19
CA THR A 209 10.49 11.77 7.93
C THR A 209 9.00 12.07 8.01
N SER A 210 8.27 11.59 9.01
CA SER A 210 6.84 11.88 9.21
C SER A 210 6.59 13.37 9.50
N THR A 211 5.69 14.00 8.75
CA THR A 211 5.34 15.42 8.92
C THR A 211 3.85 15.60 9.23
N ALA A 212 3.39 16.83 9.44
CA ALA A 212 1.94 17.10 9.55
C ALA A 212 1.23 16.98 8.20
N GLN A 213 1.93 17.27 7.09
CA GLN A 213 1.37 17.31 5.74
C GLN A 213 1.38 15.95 5.04
N SER A 214 2.45 15.17 5.25
CA SER A 214 2.64 13.83 4.69
C SER A 214 3.15 12.91 5.80
N LYS A 215 2.32 11.95 6.18
CA LYS A 215 2.61 11.00 7.27
C LYS A 215 3.43 9.82 6.75
N VAL A 216 4.39 9.39 7.57
CA VAL A 216 5.12 8.11 7.47
C VAL A 216 5.01 7.38 8.80
#